data_AF-A0A843IAL1-F1
#
_entry.id   AF-A0A843IAL1-F1
#
_cell.length_a   1.000
_cell.length_b   1.000
_cell.length_c   1.000
_cell.angle_alpha   90.00
_cell.angle_beta   90.00
_cell.angle_gamma   90.00
#
_symmetry.space_group_name_H-M   'P 1'
#
loop_
_entity.id
_entity.type
_entity.pdbx_description
1 polymer ?
#
loop_
_entity_poly.entity_id
_entity_poly.type
_entity_poly.pdbx_seq_one_letter_code
_entity_poly.pdbx_strand_id
1 'polypeptide(L)'
;MIYHVTADIDGITLPFPRERYEAWARERIRRLGNDITHFGYKLSSGSGIHVTAWLKNPISMDLVPIYQLAIGSDVKRECMNYFRFKYGVDINVLFQYKRANRIDWSVKVCGSERRFMGRICPGLLQLLELYKKELGLDLLQRLF
;
A
#
# COMPACT_ATOMS: atom_id res chain seq x y z
N MET A 1 24.78 -10.50 -19.89
CA MET A 1 23.77 -9.46 -19.61
C MET A 1 22.43 -10.17 -19.62
N ILE A 2 21.94 -10.61 -18.46
CA ILE A 2 20.67 -11.37 -18.38
C ILE A 2 19.56 -10.33 -18.35
N TYR A 3 18.85 -10.19 -19.47
CA TYR A 3 17.59 -9.47 -19.51
C TYR A 3 16.56 -10.33 -18.79
N HIS A 4 16.22 -10.01 -17.55
CA HIS A 4 15.00 -10.50 -16.96
C HIS A 4 13.82 -9.83 -17.66
N VAL A 5 13.41 -10.43 -18.78
CA VAL A 5 12.08 -10.22 -19.35
C VAL A 5 11.10 -10.63 -18.28
N THR A 6 10.48 -9.63 -17.67
CA THR A 6 9.37 -9.88 -16.76
C THR A 6 8.12 -9.59 -17.56
N ALA A 7 7.58 -10.68 -18.11
CA ALA A 7 6.26 -10.68 -18.71
C ALA A 7 5.24 -10.21 -17.67
N ASP A 8 4.40 -9.24 -18.03
CA ASP A 8 3.18 -9.01 -17.26
C ASP A 8 2.37 -10.30 -17.27
N ILE A 9 1.93 -10.74 -16.10
CA ILE A 9 1.32 -12.06 -15.91
C ILE A 9 0.07 -12.23 -16.82
N ASP A 10 -0.62 -11.14 -17.19
CA ASP A 10 -1.91 -11.23 -17.89
C ASP A 10 -2.15 -10.15 -18.99
N GLY A 11 -1.15 -9.37 -19.43
CA GLY A 11 -1.35 -8.36 -20.50
C GLY A 11 -2.45 -7.30 -20.20
N ILE A 12 -2.59 -6.93 -18.93
CA ILE A 12 -3.72 -6.15 -18.41
C ILE A 12 -3.63 -4.67 -18.80
N THR A 13 -4.74 -4.10 -19.26
CA THR A 13 -4.91 -2.64 -19.35
C THR A 13 -5.15 -2.07 -17.95
N LEU A 14 -4.16 -1.33 -17.43
CA LEU A 14 -4.28 -0.66 -16.13
C LEU A 14 -5.19 0.58 -16.23
N PRO A 15 -6.02 0.88 -15.21
CA PRO A 15 -6.85 2.07 -15.14
C PRO A 15 -6.05 3.32 -14.78
N PHE A 16 -4.73 3.22 -14.74
CA PHE A 16 -3.80 4.30 -14.46
C PHE A 16 -2.54 4.17 -15.32
N PRO A 17 -1.81 5.27 -15.57
CA PRO A 17 -0.56 5.20 -16.33
C PRO A 17 0.51 4.43 -15.56
N ARG A 18 0.91 3.27 -16.10
CA ARG A 18 1.87 2.33 -15.47
C ARG A 18 3.15 3.01 -15.04
N GLU A 19 3.86 3.64 -15.98
CA GLU A 19 5.17 4.25 -15.75
C GLU A 19 5.12 5.33 -14.67
N ARG A 20 4.03 6.12 -14.67
CA ARG A 20 3.80 7.16 -13.65
C ARG A 20 3.61 6.54 -12.27
N TYR A 21 2.81 5.48 -12.17
CA TYR A 21 2.61 4.77 -10.90
C TYR A 21 3.90 4.13 -10.40
N GLU A 22 4.62 3.40 -11.25
CA GLU A 22 5.86 2.73 -10.88
C GLU A 22 6.95 3.72 -10.44
N ALA A 23 7.12 4.84 -11.16
CA ALA A 23 8.08 5.88 -10.79
C ALA A 23 7.73 6.51 -9.43
N TRP A 24 6.45 6.80 -9.22
CA TRP A 24 5.95 7.33 -7.95
C TRP A 24 6.15 6.36 -6.78
N ALA A 25 5.86 5.08 -6.98
CA ALA A 25 6.03 4.03 -5.97
C ALA A 25 7.52 3.81 -5.64
N ARG A 26 8.39 3.74 -6.64
CA ARG A 26 9.86 3.63 -6.45
C ARG A 26 10.41 4.78 -5.64
N GLU A 27 10.01 6.02 -5.93
CA GLU A 27 10.47 7.19 -5.18
C GLU A 27 10.12 7.08 -3.70
N ARG A 28 8.88 6.69 -3.38
CA ARG A 28 8.46 6.53 -1.98
C ARG A 28 9.21 5.39 -1.27
N ILE A 29 9.44 4.26 -1.95
CA ILE A 29 10.20 3.14 -1.37
C ILE A 29 11.68 3.52 -1.17
N ARG A 30 12.28 4.33 -2.04
CA ARG A 30 13.63 4.88 -1.86
C ARG A 30 13.76 5.75 -0.63
N ARG A 31 12.76 6.57 -0.36
CA ARG A 31 12.72 7.37 0.87
C ARG A 31 12.69 6.49 2.11
N LEU A 32 12.08 5.30 2.04
CA LEU A 32 12.11 4.29 3.12
C LEU A 32 13.42 3.50 3.20
N GLY A 33 14.44 3.84 2.40
CA GLY A 33 15.75 3.18 2.41
C GLY A 33 15.82 1.87 1.63
N ASN A 34 14.91 1.64 0.68
CA ASN A 34 14.88 0.43 -0.15
C ASN A 34 14.68 0.77 -1.63
N ASP A 35 14.62 -0.21 -2.52
CA ASP A 35 14.17 0.02 -3.91
C ASP A 35 13.26 -1.12 -4.35
N ILE A 36 12.49 -0.90 -5.38
CA ILE A 36 11.69 -1.95 -6.03
C ILE A 36 12.52 -2.49 -7.19
N THR A 37 12.68 -3.80 -7.32
CA THR A 37 13.34 -4.41 -8.49
C THR A 37 12.34 -4.68 -9.59
N HIS A 38 11.12 -5.07 -9.23
CA HIS A 38 10.11 -5.50 -10.17
C HIS A 38 8.67 -5.18 -9.71
N PHE A 39 7.76 -5.04 -10.68
CA PHE A 39 6.32 -4.88 -10.47
C PHE A 39 5.54 -5.92 -11.28
N GLY A 40 4.52 -6.50 -10.65
CA GLY A 40 3.62 -7.46 -11.26
C GLY A 40 2.18 -7.01 -11.07
N TYR A 41 1.37 -7.22 -12.09
CA TYR A 41 -0.04 -6.84 -12.10
C TYR A 41 -0.90 -8.06 -12.40
N LYS A 42 -1.99 -8.22 -11.65
CA LYS A 42 -2.97 -9.29 -11.84
C LYS A 42 -4.38 -8.78 -11.61
N LEU A 43 -5.35 -9.22 -12.40
CA LEU A 43 -6.76 -8.91 -12.15
C LEU A 43 -7.26 -9.67 -10.93
N SER A 44 -8.00 -8.99 -10.06
CA SER A 44 -8.74 -9.64 -8.98
C SER A 44 -10.06 -10.18 -9.52
N SER A 45 -10.55 -11.25 -8.91
CA SER A 45 -11.87 -11.84 -9.22
C SER A 45 -13.04 -10.85 -9.07
N GLY A 46 -12.82 -9.75 -8.34
CA GLY A 46 -13.81 -8.71 -8.06
C GLY A 46 -13.58 -7.40 -8.82
N SER A 47 -12.95 -7.43 -10.01
CA SER A 47 -12.69 -6.26 -10.87
C SER A 47 -11.67 -5.22 -10.35
N GLY A 48 -10.86 -5.60 -9.36
CA GLY A 48 -9.71 -4.81 -8.90
C GLY A 48 -8.41 -5.27 -9.56
N ILE A 49 -7.31 -4.58 -9.23
CA ILE A 49 -5.96 -4.98 -9.65
C ILE A 49 -5.12 -5.26 -8.41
N HIS A 50 -4.47 -6.41 -8.41
CA HIS A 50 -3.43 -6.75 -7.47
C HIS A 50 -2.10 -6.26 -8.03
N VAL A 51 -1.40 -5.44 -7.23
CA VAL A 51 -0.04 -5.01 -7.52
C VAL A 51 0.89 -5.78 -6.61
N THR A 52 1.91 -6.41 -7.18
CA THR A 52 3.01 -7.04 -6.44
C THR A 52 4.29 -6.25 -6.72
N ALA A 53 5.02 -5.88 -5.67
CA ALA A 53 6.29 -5.19 -5.78
C ALA A 53 7.38 -5.99 -5.07
N TRP A 54 8.48 -6.25 -5.76
CA TRP A 54 9.63 -6.95 -5.18
C TRP A 54 10.64 -5.94 -4.67
N LEU A 55 10.95 -6.00 -3.38
CA LEU A 55 11.95 -5.12 -2.77
C LEU A 55 13.35 -5.64 -3.05
N LYS A 56 14.31 -4.71 -3.20
CA LYS A 56 15.73 -5.02 -3.37
C LYS A 56 16.32 -5.65 -2.11
N ASN A 57 15.97 -5.11 -0.94
CA ASN A 57 16.40 -5.62 0.35
C ASN A 57 15.21 -6.23 1.10
N PRO A 58 15.40 -7.35 1.83
CA PRO A 58 14.36 -7.89 2.69
C PRO A 58 14.00 -6.91 3.80
N ILE A 59 12.75 -6.94 4.24
CA ILE A 59 12.25 -6.15 5.37
C ILE A 59 11.62 -7.08 6.40
N SER A 60 11.58 -6.62 7.64
CA SER A 60 10.83 -7.31 8.68
C SER A 60 9.32 -7.24 8.41
N MET A 61 8.58 -8.27 8.82
CA MET A 61 7.15 -8.41 8.53
C MET A 61 6.30 -7.27 9.12
N ASP A 62 6.70 -6.72 10.26
CA ASP A 62 6.05 -5.58 10.91
C ASP A 62 6.15 -4.28 10.09
N LEU A 63 7.11 -4.19 9.17
CA LEU A 63 7.28 -3.05 8.26
C LEU A 63 6.47 -3.19 6.97
N VAL A 64 5.93 -4.38 6.65
CA VAL A 64 5.15 -4.61 5.43
C VAL A 64 3.97 -3.61 5.29
N PRO A 65 3.17 -3.33 6.32
CA PRO A 65 2.09 -2.34 6.25
C PRO A 65 2.59 -0.94 5.86
N ILE A 66 3.77 -0.51 6.36
CA ILE A 66 4.36 0.80 6.02
C ILE A 66 4.68 0.86 4.52
N TYR A 67 5.30 -0.19 3.99
CA TYR A 67 5.66 -0.27 2.57
C TYR A 67 4.42 -0.35 1.68
N GLN A 68 3.39 -1.08 2.10
CA GLN A 68 2.12 -1.17 1.37
C GLN A 68 1.38 0.17 1.36
N LEU A 69 1.35 0.91 2.48
CA LEU A 69 0.82 2.28 2.52
C LEU A 69 1.62 3.22 1.62
N ALA A 70 2.95 3.09 1.59
CA ALA A 70 3.82 3.89 0.72
C ALA A 70 3.53 3.73 -0.77
N ILE A 71 2.93 2.63 -1.20
CA ILE A 71 2.54 2.42 -2.59
C ILE A 71 1.02 2.51 -2.82
N GLY A 72 0.29 3.05 -1.85
CA GLY A 72 -1.13 3.42 -1.98
C GLY A 72 -2.13 2.36 -1.50
N SER A 73 -1.73 1.42 -0.63
CA SER A 73 -2.69 0.50 -0.01
C SER A 73 -3.68 1.22 0.93
N ASP A 74 -4.83 0.58 1.16
CA ASP A 74 -5.88 1.11 2.02
C ASP A 74 -5.47 1.11 3.51
N VAL A 75 -5.64 2.25 4.17
CA VAL A 75 -5.23 2.45 5.57
C VAL A 75 -5.90 1.45 6.52
N LYS A 76 -7.18 1.14 6.31
CA LYS A 76 -7.89 0.22 7.21
C LYS A 76 -7.39 -1.21 7.02
N ARG A 77 -7.15 -1.62 5.78
CA ARG A 77 -6.53 -2.91 5.46
C ARG A 77 -5.17 -3.04 6.14
N GLU A 78 -4.31 -2.04 6.00
CA GLU A 78 -2.96 -2.12 6.55
C GLU A 78 -2.91 -2.04 8.07
N CYS A 79 -3.86 -1.32 8.68
CA CYS A 79 -4.08 -1.35 10.12
C CYS A 79 -4.44 -2.76 10.63
N MET A 80 -5.29 -3.49 9.89
CA MET A 80 -5.61 -4.88 10.21
C MET A 80 -4.42 -5.82 9.97
N ASN A 81 -3.68 -5.64 8.86
CA ASN A 81 -2.46 -6.43 8.60
C ASN A 81 -1.41 -6.22 9.68
N TYR A 82 -1.18 -4.98 10.12
CA TYR A 82 -0.28 -4.68 11.23
C TYR A 82 -0.70 -5.40 12.52
N PHE A 83 -2.01 -5.40 12.84
CA PHE A 83 -2.52 -6.17 13.97
C PHE A 83 -2.23 -7.67 13.81
N ARG A 84 -2.49 -8.25 12.63
CA ARG A 84 -2.21 -9.66 12.34
C ARG A 84 -0.73 -10.01 12.55
N PHE A 85 0.18 -9.23 11.97
CA PHE A 85 1.61 -9.48 12.08
C PHE A 85 2.13 -9.31 13.51
N LYS A 86 1.65 -8.29 14.23
CA LYS A 86 2.09 -8.03 15.60
C LYS A 86 1.64 -9.10 16.60
N TYR A 87 0.43 -9.63 16.42
CA TYR A 87 -0.16 -10.58 17.36
C TYR A 87 -0.09 -12.04 16.88
N GLY A 88 0.45 -12.31 15.69
CA GLY A 88 0.51 -13.66 15.12
C GLY A 88 -0.87 -14.25 14.82
N VAL A 89 -1.85 -13.39 14.55
CA VAL A 89 -3.26 -13.77 14.40
C VAL A 89 -3.64 -13.81 12.92
N ASP A 90 -4.03 -14.98 12.41
CA ASP A 90 -4.50 -15.13 11.03
C ASP A 90 -6.01 -14.92 10.92
N ILE A 91 -6.47 -13.66 10.94
CA ILE A 91 -7.88 -13.32 10.69
C ILE A 91 -8.01 -12.60 9.35
N ASN A 92 -8.67 -13.25 8.38
CA ASN A 92 -9.08 -12.64 7.13
C ASN A 92 -10.39 -11.84 7.31
N VAL A 93 -10.30 -10.60 7.80
CA VAL A 93 -11.44 -9.67 7.78
C VAL A 93 -11.53 -9.01 6.41
N LEU A 94 -12.36 -9.55 5.53
CA LEU A 94 -12.68 -8.93 4.24
C LEU A 94 -13.84 -7.94 4.43
N PHE A 95 -13.54 -6.65 4.40
CA PHE A 95 -14.58 -5.62 4.25
C PHE A 95 -15.12 -5.67 2.82
N GLN A 96 -16.31 -6.24 2.61
CA GLN A 96 -17.03 -6.11 1.34
C GLN A 96 -17.75 -4.75 1.31
N TYR A 97 -17.31 -3.85 0.44
CA TYR A 97 -18.07 -2.65 0.08
C TYR A 97 -19.02 -2.98 -1.08
N LYS A 98 -20.33 -2.84 -0.88
CA LYS A 98 -21.32 -2.85 -1.98
C LYS A 98 -21.08 -1.61 -2.85
N ARG A 99 -20.92 -1.81 -4.17
CA ARG A 99 -20.75 -0.78 -5.22
C ARG A 99 -21.44 0.56 -4.87
N ALA A 100 -20.66 1.61 -4.68
CA ALA A 100 -21.11 2.96 -4.97
C ALA A 100 -20.59 3.34 -6.34
N ASN A 101 -21.52 3.49 -7.28
CA ASN A 101 -21.24 4.11 -8.56
C ASN A 101 -20.83 5.57 -8.29
N ARG A 102 -19.71 5.98 -8.89
CA ARG A 102 -18.93 7.23 -8.68
C ARG A 102 -17.93 7.14 -7.53
N ILE A 103 -16.66 6.95 -7.91
CA ILE A 103 -15.52 7.30 -7.06
C ILE A 103 -15.55 8.81 -6.94
N ASP A 104 -16.18 9.29 -5.87
CA ASP A 104 -15.97 10.64 -5.39
C ASP A 104 -14.59 10.67 -4.72
N TRP A 105 -13.58 11.08 -5.49
CA TRP A 105 -12.23 11.32 -5.01
C TRP A 105 -12.18 12.48 -3.98
N SER A 106 -13.29 13.18 -3.72
CA SER A 106 -13.33 14.37 -2.86
C SER A 106 -13.70 14.11 -1.40
N VAL A 107 -13.77 12.86 -0.93
CA VAL A 107 -13.92 12.65 0.53
C VAL A 107 -12.63 13.07 1.24
N LYS A 108 -12.60 14.34 1.66
CA LYS A 108 -11.64 14.89 2.63
C LYS A 108 -11.82 14.16 3.95
N VAL A 109 -11.13 13.04 4.14
CA VAL A 109 -11.17 12.23 5.37
C VAL A 109 -9.99 12.57 6.28
N CYS A 110 -9.81 13.84 6.61
CA CYS A 110 -8.89 14.21 7.68
C CYS A 110 -9.60 14.03 9.04
N GLY A 111 -9.44 12.85 9.66
CA GLY A 111 -9.82 12.64 11.08
C GLY A 111 -10.34 11.25 11.44
N SER A 112 -11.08 10.56 10.57
CA SER A 112 -11.65 9.24 10.90
C SER A 112 -10.64 8.10 10.79
N GLU A 113 -9.69 8.17 9.86
CA GLU A 113 -8.61 7.16 9.71
C GLU A 113 -7.63 7.24 10.88
N ARG A 114 -7.12 8.43 11.23
CA ARG A 114 -6.28 8.59 12.43
C ARG A 114 -6.98 8.10 13.70
N ARG A 115 -8.27 8.41 13.87
CA ARG A 115 -9.06 7.93 15.02
C ARG A 115 -9.25 6.41 14.99
N PHE A 116 -9.49 5.84 13.82
CA PHE A 116 -9.57 4.39 13.63
C PHE A 116 -8.24 3.72 13.98
N MET A 117 -7.14 4.18 13.39
CA MET A 117 -5.81 3.67 13.66
C MET A 117 -5.40 3.83 15.12
N GLY A 118 -5.69 4.97 15.75
CA GLY A 118 -5.40 5.19 17.17
C GLY A 118 -6.11 4.21 18.09
N ARG A 119 -7.24 3.61 17.66
CA ARG A 119 -7.96 2.57 18.41
C ARG A 119 -7.48 1.16 18.05
N ILE A 120 -7.24 0.88 16.78
CA ILE A 120 -7.02 -0.48 16.28
C ILE A 120 -5.54 -0.83 16.13
N CYS A 121 -4.72 0.10 15.64
CA CYS A 121 -3.30 -0.09 15.37
C CYS A 121 -2.47 1.13 15.81
N PRO A 122 -2.50 1.53 17.10
CA PRO A 122 -1.82 2.73 17.57
C PRO A 122 -0.32 2.72 17.30
N GLY A 123 0.33 1.55 17.35
CA GLY A 123 1.74 1.42 17.00
C GLY A 123 2.05 1.73 15.52
N LEU A 124 1.15 1.33 14.60
CA LEU A 124 1.31 1.70 13.18
C LEU A 124 1.17 3.21 13.00
N LEU A 125 0.19 3.83 13.67
CA LEU A 125 0.03 5.29 13.63
C LEU A 125 1.28 6.03 14.12
N GLN A 126 1.88 5.59 15.24
CA GLN A 126 3.12 6.17 15.76
C GLN A 126 4.27 6.05 14.76
N LEU A 127 4.41 4.89 14.12
CA LEU A 127 5.40 4.72 13.05
C LEU A 127 5.13 5.72 11.91
N LEU A 128 3.90 5.81 11.39
CA LEU A 128 3.59 6.75 10.31
C LEU A 128 3.90 8.20 10.68
N GLU A 129 3.64 8.62 11.92
CA GLU A 129 3.99 9.96 12.41
C GLU A 129 5.50 10.17 12.49
N LEU A 130 6.26 9.15 12.91
CA LEU A 130 7.72 9.18 12.88
C LEU A 130 8.25 9.29 11.44
N TYR A 131 7.77 8.46 10.52
CA TYR A 131 8.17 8.49 9.11
C TYR A 131 7.81 9.82 8.45
N LYS A 132 6.66 10.41 8.78
CA LYS A 132 6.29 11.75 8.32
C LYS A 132 7.27 12.81 8.83
N LYS A 133 7.65 12.75 10.11
CA LYS A 133 8.55 13.71 10.74
C LYS A 133 9.98 13.59 10.22
N GLU A 134 10.53 12.39 10.20
CA GLU A 134 11.95 12.14 9.92
C GLU A 134 12.24 12.13 8.41
N LEU A 135 11.28 11.66 7.59
CA LEU A 135 11.49 11.53 6.14
C LEU A 135 10.67 12.51 5.32
N GLY A 136 9.79 13.32 5.93
CA GLY A 136 8.84 14.17 5.22
C GLY A 136 7.81 13.38 4.41
N LEU A 137 7.59 12.11 4.74
CA LEU A 137 6.78 11.18 3.96
C LEU A 137 5.37 11.06 4.57
N ASP A 138 4.41 11.79 4.00
CA ASP A 138 3.01 11.64 4.42
C ASP A 138 2.38 10.43 3.74
N LEU A 139 2.32 9.33 4.49
CA LEU A 139 1.77 8.04 4.06
C LEU A 139 0.25 7.92 4.26
N LEU A 140 -0.36 8.90 4.91
CA LEU A 140 -1.83 9.00 5.02
C LEU A 140 -2.42 9.90 3.93
N GLN A 141 -1.59 10.56 3.12
CA GLN A 141 -2.07 11.26 1.93
C GLN A 141 -2.53 10.25 0.89
N ARG A 142 -3.81 10.32 0.53
CA ARG A 142 -4.35 9.58 -0.61
C ARG A 142 -3.79 10.16 -1.91
N LEU A 143 -3.46 9.27 -2.84
CA LEU A 143 -3.25 9.64 -4.23
C LEU A 143 -4.62 9.82 -4.89
N PHE A 144 -4.80 11.04 -5.43
CA PHE A 144 -5.98 11.50 -6.17
C PHE A 144 -7.25 11.63 -5.32
#